data_AF-A0A0D0DQQ5-F1
#
_entry.id   AF-A0A0D0DQQ5-F1
#
_cell.length_a   1.000
_cell.length_b   1.000
_cell.length_c   1.000
_cell.angle_alpha   90.00
_cell.angle_beta   90.00
_cell.angle_gamma   90.00
#
_symmetry.space_group_name_H-M   'P 1'
#
loop_
_entity.id
_entity.type
_entity.pdbx_description
1 polymer ?
#
loop_
_entity_poly.entity_id
_entity_poly.type
_entity_poly.pdbx_seq_one_letter_code
_entity_poly.pdbx_strand_id
1 'polypeptide(L)' 'QLIMLITGPGGTGKTHVIKAVHPVMDHYGCAHMIHFLDPIGGSVAALIDGMTV' A
#
# COMPACT_ATOMS: atom_id res chain seq x y z
N GLN A 1 -3.60 1.64 14.45
CA GLN A 1 -3.85 2.02 13.05
C GLN A 1 -2.63 2.79 12.54
N LEU A 2 -2.02 2.33 11.45
CA LEU A 2 -0.89 3.00 10.82
C LEU A 2 -1.42 3.86 9.66
N ILE A 3 -1.10 5.15 9.65
CA ILE A 3 -1.48 6.06 8.57
C ILE A 3 -0.21 6.46 7.82
N MET A 4 -0.13 6.10 6.54
CA MET A 4 1.02 6.38 5.68
C MET A 4 0.56 7.09 4.41
N LEU A 5 1.14 8.26 4.14
CA LEU A 5 0.94 9.01 2.90
C LEU A 5 2.22 8.93 2.06
N ILE A 6 2.16 8.23 0.93
CA ILE A 6 3.29 8.12 -0.01
C ILE A 6 2.95 8.92 -1.27
N THR A 7 3.67 10.01 -1.52
CA THR A 7 3.50 10.84 -2.71
C THR A 7 4.78 10.94 -3.52
N GLY A 8 4.65 11.35 -4.79
CA GLY A 8 5.77 11.55 -5.69
C GLY A 8 5.36 11.38 -7.16
N PRO A 9 6.13 11.89 -8.11
CA PRO A 9 5.89 11.74 -9.55
C PRO A 9 5.71 10.28 -10.00
N GLY A 10 5.15 10.06 -11.20
CA GLY A 10 5.12 8.73 -11.81
C GLY A 10 6.52 8.11 -11.89
N GLY A 11 6.65 6.80 -11.64
CA GLY A 11 7.94 6.10 -11.72
C GLY A 11 8.84 6.20 -10.47
N THR A 12 8.44 6.90 -9.39
CA THR A 12 9.25 7.00 -8.16
C THR A 12 9.25 5.76 -7.24
N GLY A 13 8.76 4.61 -7.71
CA GLY A 13 8.83 3.37 -6.95
C GLY A 13 7.92 3.27 -5.72
N LYS A 14 6.89 4.13 -5.59
CA LYS A 14 5.93 4.09 -4.46
C LYS A 14 5.30 2.71 -4.24
N THR A 15 4.91 2.06 -5.32
CA THR A 15 4.43 0.67 -5.32
C THR A 15 5.46 -0.33 -4.79
N HIS A 16 6.74 -0.11 -5.08
CA HIS A 16 7.82 -0.95 -4.59
C HIS A 16 7.99 -0.83 -3.08
N VAL A 17 7.86 0.41 -2.55
CA VAL A 17 7.86 0.67 -1.11
C VAL A 17 6.70 -0.04 -0.43
N ILE A 18 5.49 0.06 -0.99
CA ILE A 18 4.30 -0.61 -0.45
C ILE A 18 4.52 -2.14 -0.36
N LYS A 19 5.05 -2.75 -1.43
CA LYS A 19 5.37 -4.19 -1.44
C LYS A 19 6.40 -4.59 -0.39
N ALA A 20 7.36 -3.71 -0.07
CA ALA A 20 8.36 -3.99 0.96
C ALA A 20 7.82 -3.84 2.38
N VAL A 21 6.87 -2.92 2.60
CA VAL A 21 6.26 -2.68 3.91
C VAL A 21 5.26 -3.78 4.28
N HIS A 22 4.55 -4.36 3.30
CA HIS A 22 3.52 -5.36 3.56
C HIS A 22 4.03 -6.61 4.34
N PRO A 23 5.12 -7.30 3.94
CA PRO A 23 5.66 -8.45 4.69
C PRO A 23 6.12 -8.10 6.11
N VAL A 24 6.62 -6.87 6.31
CA VAL A 24 7.03 -6.40 7.64
C VAL A 24 5.80 -6.30 8.53
N MET A 25 4.73 -5.68 8.03
CA MET A 25 3.47 -5.55 8.77
C MET A 25 2.82 -6.90 9.04
N ASP A 26 2.90 -7.83 8.10
CA ASP A 26 2.41 -9.21 8.24
C ASP A 26 3.19 -9.96 9.33
N HIS A 27 4.51 -9.81 9.37
CA HIS A 27 5.37 -10.38 10.42
C HIS A 27 4.97 -9.91 11.83
N TYR A 28 4.52 -8.67 11.98
CA TYR A 28 4.01 -8.13 13.24
C TYR A 28 2.50 -8.39 13.47
N GLY A 29 1.83 -9.16 12.59
CA GLY A 29 0.38 -9.43 12.67
C GLY A 29 -0.50 -8.20 12.42
N CYS A 30 0.07 -7.14 11.87
CA CYS A 30 -0.54 -5.82 11.73
C CYS A 30 -0.94 -5.48 10.28
N ALA A 31 -0.76 -6.38 9.32
CA ALA A 31 -1.08 -6.14 7.91
C ALA A 31 -2.55 -5.73 7.68
N HIS A 32 -3.47 -6.28 8.47
CA HIS A 32 -4.90 -5.95 8.43
C HIS A 32 -5.23 -4.47 8.75
N MET A 33 -4.28 -3.72 9.33
CA MET A 33 -4.46 -2.31 9.66
C MET A 33 -4.01 -1.36 8.55
N ILE A 34 -3.49 -1.86 7.43
CA ILE A 34 -3.03 -1.00 6.33
C ILE A 34 -4.18 -0.75 5.36
N HIS A 35 -4.57 0.51 5.21
CA HIS A 35 -5.56 0.93 4.22
C HIS A 35 -4.82 1.69 3.11
N PHE A 36 -4.92 1.19 1.88
CA PHE A 36 -4.30 1.82 0.72
C PHE A 36 -5.33 2.68 0.00
N LEU A 37 -5.00 3.96 -0.18
CA LEU A 37 -5.82 4.91 -0.94
C LEU A 37 -5.03 5.31 -2.18
N ASP A 38 -5.45 4.83 -3.35
CA ASP A 38 -4.92 5.23 -4.64
C ASP A 38 -5.97 6.09 -5.36
N PRO A 39 -5.74 7.40 -5.57
CA PRO A 39 -6.68 8.28 -6.25
C PRO A 39 -7.04 7.84 -7.67
N ILE A 40 -6.24 6.96 -8.29
CA ILE A 40 -6.42 6.48 -9.67
C ILE A 40 -6.98 5.05 -9.70
N GLY A 41 -7.29 4.46 -8.53
CA GLY A 41 -8.11 3.25 -8.36
C GLY A 41 -7.57 1.92 -8.91
N GLY A 42 -6.64 1.93 -9.88
CA GLY A 42 -6.27 0.74 -10.63
C GLY A 42 -4.90 0.16 -10.35
N SER A 43 -3.91 0.97 -9.94
CA SER A 43 -2.53 0.48 -9.89
C SER A 43 -2.20 -0.18 -8.55
N VAL A 44 -2.56 0.42 -7.43
CA VAL A 44 -2.18 -0.11 -6.11
C VAL A 44 -3.16 -1.19 -5.62
N ALA A 45 -4.45 -1.08 -5.93
CA ALA A 45 -5.48 -2.05 -5.51
C ALA A 45 -5.34 -3.43 -6.17
N ALA A 46 -4.70 -3.52 -7.33
CA ALA A 46 -4.38 -4.81 -7.99
C ALA A 46 -3.09 -5.46 -7.47
N LEU A 47 -2.27 -4.72 -6.72
CA LEU A 47 -0.93 -5.14 -6.28
C LEU A 47 -0.90 -5.70 -4.84
N ILE A 48 -2.00 -5.54 -4.14
CA ILE A 48 -2.25 -5.91 -2.76
C ILE A 48 -3.70 -6.34 -2.80
N ASP A 49 -3.98 -7.60 -2.55
CA ASP A 49 -5.25 -8.30 -2.79
C ASP A 49 -6.43 -7.75 -1.94
N GLY A 50 -6.67 -6.44 -2.01
CA GLY A 50 -7.26 -5.65 -0.93
C GLY A 50 -8.05 -4.46 -1.46
N MET A 51 -9.36 -4.69 -1.53
CA MET A 51 -10.50 -3.77 -1.66
C MET A 51 -10.23 -2.37 -2.23
N THR A 52 -10.82 -2.15 -3.42
CA THR A 52 -11.28 -0.85 -3.89
C THR A 52 -12.41 -0.35 -2.98
N VAL A 53 -12.26 0.84 -2.39
CA VAL A 53 -13.39 1.65 -1.89
C VAL A 53 -13.61 2.79 -2.86
#